data_AF-A0A938EJ10-F1
#
_entry.id   AF-A0A938EJ10-F1
#
_cell.length_a   1.000
_cell.length_b   1.000
_cell.length_c   1.000
_cell.angle_alpha   90.00
_cell.angle_beta   90.00
_cell.angle_gamma   90.00
#
_symmetry.space_group_name_H-M   'P 1'
#
loop_
_entity.id
_entity.type
_entity.pdbx_description
1 polymer ?
#
loop_
_entity_poly.entity_id
_entity_poly.type
_entity_poly.pdbx_seq_one_letter_code
_entity_poly.pdbx_strand_id
1 'polypeptide(L)' 'MSHHSLGFNDDEFTEVIKSAPSTRPDRFTILEHLNLSENRIKEKIKEYNDAISSLKI' A
#
# COMPACT_ATOMS: atom_id res chain seq x y z
N MET A 1 8.48 9.70 6.70
CA MET A 1 8.22 8.42 7.43
C MET A 1 7.48 7.45 6.51
N SER A 2 8.05 6.28 6.18
CA SER A 2 7.44 5.23 5.32
C SER A 2 7.25 3.91 6.09
N HIS A 3 6.64 2.88 5.48
CA HIS A 3 6.44 1.57 6.13
C HIS A 3 7.74 0.90 6.58
N HIS A 4 8.88 1.21 5.95
CA HIS A 4 10.20 0.75 6.43
C HIS A 4 10.52 1.24 7.85
N SER A 5 10.08 2.44 8.22
CA SER A 5 10.26 2.96 9.58
C SER A 5 9.38 2.26 10.63
N LEU A 6 8.35 1.54 10.16
CA LEU A 6 7.50 0.67 10.97
C LEU A 6 8.01 -0.78 11.01
N GLY A 7 9.13 -1.07 10.34
CA GLY A 7 9.76 -2.39 10.32
C GLY A 7 9.28 -3.33 9.21
N PHE A 8 8.43 -2.87 8.29
CA PHE A 8 7.97 -3.69 7.17
C PHE A 8 8.85 -3.53 5.93
N ASN A 9 9.07 -4.64 5.22
CA ASN A 9 9.55 -4.59 3.84
C ASN A 9 8.38 -4.35 2.85
N ASP A 10 8.70 -4.12 1.57
CA ASP A 10 7.70 -3.78 0.54
C ASP A 10 6.70 -4.91 0.28
N ASP A 11 7.14 -6.17 0.30
CA ASP A 11 6.29 -7.32 0.05
C ASP A 11 5.35 -7.57 1.24
N GLU A 12 5.86 -7.49 2.47
CA GLU A 12 5.04 -7.58 3.69
C GLU A 12 3.97 -6.49 3.72
N PHE A 13 4.36 -5.25 3.39
CA PHE A 13 3.41 -4.15 3.38
C PHE A 13 2.39 -4.29 2.23
N THR A 14 2.79 -4.83 1.09
CA THR A 14 1.87 -5.16 -0.01
C THR A 14 0.79 -6.15 0.44
N GLU A 15 1.18 -7.22 1.15
CA GLU A 15 0.22 -8.21 1.67
C GLU A 15 -0.73 -7.61 2.72
N VAL A 16 -0.24 -6.68 3.55
CA VAL A 16 -1.09 -5.91 4.48
C VAL A 16 -2.15 -5.11 3.71
N ILE A 17 -1.74 -4.36 2.69
CA ILE A 17 -2.68 -3.52 1.89
C ILE A 17 -3.69 -4.40 1.14
N LYS A 18 -3.23 -5.48 0.51
CA LYS A 18 -4.08 -6.45 -0.19
C LYS A 18 -5.10 -7.10 0.74
N SER A 19 -4.73 -7.36 1.99
CA SER A 19 -5.60 -7.96 3.00
C SER A 19 -6.57 -6.95 3.64
N ALA A 20 -6.31 -5.64 3.53
CA ALA A 20 -7.07 -4.61 4.24
C ALA A 20 -8.59 -4.64 4.02
N PRO A 21 -9.14 -4.85 2.80
CA PRO A 21 -10.60 -4.90 2.59
C PRO A 21 -11.29 -6.01 3.39
N SER A 22 -10.61 -7.13 3.63
CA SER A 22 -11.16 -8.28 4.36
C SER A 22 -11.41 -8.00 5.86
N THR A 23 -10.79 -6.95 6.42
CA THR A 23 -11.03 -6.55 7.81
C THR A 23 -12.43 -5.99 8.03
N ARG A 24 -13.05 -5.48 6.96
CA ARG A 24 -14.41 -4.91 6.94
C ARG A 24 -15.09 -5.17 5.60
N PRO A 25 -15.55 -6.40 5.34
CA PRO A 25 -16.13 -6.80 4.06
C PRO A 25 -17.45 -6.08 3.75
N ASP A 26 -18.06 -5.42 4.74
CA ASP A 26 -19.23 -4.56 4.57
C ASP A 26 -18.90 -3.21 3.91
N ARG A 27 -17.61 -2.88 3.72
CA ARG A 27 -17.15 -1.61 3.19
C ARG A 27 -16.43 -1.78 1.85
N PHE A 28 -16.96 -1.11 0.84
CA PHE A 28 -16.25 -0.94 -0.42
C PHE A 28 -15.19 0.16 -0.31
N THR A 29 -13.96 -0.16 -0.70
CA THR A 29 -12.79 0.71 -0.58
C THR A 29 -12.28 1.18 -1.93
N ILE A 30 -11.35 2.13 -1.92
CA ILE A 30 -10.67 2.59 -3.14
C ILE A 30 -9.85 1.47 -3.82
N LEU A 31 -9.38 0.48 -3.05
CA LEU A 31 -8.62 -0.66 -3.59
C LEU A 31 -9.49 -1.51 -4.51
N GLU A 32 -10.73 -1.74 -4.11
CA GLU A 32 -11.71 -2.50 -4.89
C GLU A 32 -12.30 -1.65 -6.02
N HIS A 33 -12.57 -0.36 -5.78
CA HIS A 33 -13.05 0.57 -6.81
C HIS A 33 -12.12 0.63 -8.02
N LEU A 34 -10.81 0.68 -7.76
CA LEU A 34 -9.79 0.70 -8.79
C LEU A 34 -9.39 -0.71 -9.27
N ASN A 35 -10.00 -1.76 -8.70
CA ASN A 35 -9.69 -3.17 -8.93
C ASN A 35 -8.16 -3.43 -8.90
N LEU A 36 -7.50 -2.95 -7.85
CA LEU A 36 -6.03 -2.97 -7.77
C LEU A 36 -5.53 -4.42 -7.66
N SER A 37 -4.77 -4.85 -8.65
CA SER A 37 -3.99 -6.08 -8.57
C SER A 37 -2.79 -5.91 -7.62
N GLU A 38 -2.23 -7.02 -7.15
CA GLU A 38 -1.04 -7.01 -6.29
C GLU A 38 0.12 -6.23 -6.93
N ASN A 39 0.38 -6.45 -8.23
CA ASN A 39 1.41 -5.69 -8.95
C ASN A 39 1.13 -4.19 -8.92
N ARG A 40 -0.14 -3.77 -9.08
CA ARG A 40 -0.49 -2.36 -9.05
C ARG A 40 -0.37 -1.77 -7.65
N ILE A 41 -0.62 -2.56 -6.60
CA ILE A 41 -0.36 -2.17 -5.21
C ILE A 41 1.15 -1.93 -5.01
N LYS A 42 2.02 -2.85 -5.46
CA LYS A 42 3.48 -2.68 -5.39
C LYS A 42 3.95 -1.41 -6.09
N GLU A 43 3.46 -1.16 -7.30
CA GLU A 43 3.76 0.07 -8.04
C GLU A 43 3.35 1.32 -7.26
N LYS A 44 2.16 1.33 -6.65
CA LYS A 44 1.67 2.47 -5.87
C LYS A 44 2.48 2.71 -4.60
N ILE A 45 2.90 1.64 -3.92
CA ILE A 45 3.81 1.74 -2.76
C ILE A 45 5.15 2.34 -3.19
N LYS A 46 5.71 1.90 -4.33
CA LYS A 46 6.94 2.47 -4.88
C LYS A 46 6.79 3.95 -5.22
N GLU A 47 5.73 4.32 -5.94
CA GLU A 47 5.41 5.71 -6.28
C GLU A 47 5.33 6.59 -5.02
N TYR A 48 4.71 6.08 -3.94
CA TYR A 48 4.63 6.78 -2.66
C TYR A 48 6.00 6.92 -1.98
N ASN A 49 6.79 5.84 -1.92
CA ASN A 49 8.13 5.87 -1.34
C ASN A 49 9.05 6.87 -2.06
N ASP A 50 9.02 6.87 -3.39
CA ASP A 50 9.80 7.81 -4.22
C ASP A 50 9.37 9.25 -3.95
N ALA A 51 8.05 9.51 -3.88
CA ALA A 51 7.50 10.82 -3.57
C ALA A 51 7.95 11.32 -2.19
N ILE A 52 7.82 10.49 -1.15
CA ILE A 52 8.23 10.86 0.22
C ILE A 52 9.76 11.08 0.31
N SER A 53 10.55 10.24 -0.37
CA SER A 53 12.02 10.40 -0.43
C SER A 53 12.41 11.74 -1.06
N SER A 54 11.71 12.15 -2.12
CA SER A 54 11.96 13.43 -2.80
C SER A 54 11.58 14.66 -1.96
N LEU A 55 10.63 14.52 -1.02
CA LEU A 55 10.14 15.62 -0.20
C LEU A 55 11.07 16.00 0.96
N LYS A 56 12.13 15.22 1.24
CA LYS A 56 13.12 15.47 2.32
C LYS A 56 12.46 15.96 3.63
N ILE A 57 11.44 15.25 4.11
CA ILE A 57 10.81 15.46 5.44
C ILE A 57 11.03 14.23 6.33
#